data_AF-X1Q8A7-F1
#
_entry.id   AF-X1Q8A7-F1
#
_cell.length_a   1.000
_cell.length_b   1.000
_cell.length_c   1.000
_cell.angle_alpha   90.00
_cell.angle_beta   90.00
_cell.angle_gamma   90.00
#
_symmetry.space_group_name_H-M   'P 1'
#
loop_
_entity.id
_entity.type
_entity.pdbx_description
1 polymer ?
#
loop_
_entity_poly.entity_id
_entity_poly.type
_entity_poly.pdbx_seq_one_letter_code
_entity_poly.pdbx_strand_id
1 'polypeptide(L)'
;FDCYTVENGAIRVSLKQLKGMSEEALKSILSARADGKFTSLRDFVLRTNVSQLTLNNLVRVGTLDSLGSRNELLLQLPKLVDLRKKIVSGTRPLFEDTKSEVNLPEEILNDGRKARMLVERELLSLDLSAHPLDFYPFDNGVTKMKDLPSRWQECGLCWAYL
;
A
#
# COMPACT_ATOMS: atom_id res chain seq x y z
N PHE A 1 -8.57 9.84 -17.24
CA PHE A 1 -8.10 8.54 -16.71
C PHE A 1 -8.21 8.60 -15.21
N ASP A 2 -9.25 7.96 -14.68
CA ASP A 2 -9.77 8.27 -13.35
C ASP A 2 -8.92 7.64 -12.24
N CYS A 3 -8.78 8.38 -11.13
CA CYS A 3 -8.00 7.97 -9.96
C CYS A 3 -8.69 6.91 -9.09
N TYR A 4 -9.93 6.54 -9.41
CA TYR A 4 -10.71 5.55 -8.69
C TYR A 4 -11.70 4.83 -9.61
N THR A 5 -12.10 3.62 -9.21
CA THR A 5 -13.18 2.85 -9.86
C THR A 5 -14.17 2.35 -8.81
N VAL A 6 -15.44 2.17 -9.19
CA VAL A 6 -16.47 1.62 -8.31
C VAL A 6 -16.71 0.17 -8.68
N GLU A 7 -16.59 -0.73 -7.70
CA GLU A 7 -16.83 -2.17 -7.88
C GLU A 7 -17.55 -2.71 -6.66
N ASN A 8 -18.65 -3.45 -6.85
CA ASN A 8 -19.44 -4.09 -5.79
C ASN A 8 -19.85 -3.14 -4.64
N GLY A 9 -20.21 -1.89 -4.97
CA GLY A 9 -20.59 -0.88 -3.99
C GLY A 9 -19.43 -0.29 -3.18
N ALA A 10 -18.18 -0.62 -3.53
CA ALA A 10 -16.98 -0.08 -2.91
C ALA A 10 -16.15 0.73 -3.93
N ILE A 11 -15.38 1.70 -3.42
CA ILE A 11 -14.44 2.49 -4.21
C ILE A 11 -13.07 1.80 -4.16
N ARG A 12 -12.50 1.51 -5.33
CA ARG A 12 -11.12 1.02 -5.49
C ARG A 12 -10.19 2.16 -5.87
N VAL A 13 -9.09 2.26 -5.14
CA VAL A 13 -8.01 3.21 -5.42
C VAL A 13 -7.18 2.72 -6.61
N SER A 14 -6.94 3.59 -7.60
CA SER A 14 -6.15 3.23 -8.78
C SER A 14 -4.67 3.07 -8.44
N LEU A 15 -4.01 2.08 -9.05
CA LEU A 15 -2.55 1.85 -8.92
C LEU A 15 -1.71 3.06 -9.35
N LYS A 16 -2.25 3.91 -10.22
CA LYS A 16 -1.64 5.16 -10.67
C LYS A 16 -1.38 6.14 -9.52
N GLN A 17 -2.17 6.09 -8.44
CA GLN A 17 -2.03 7.00 -7.30
C GLN A 17 -0.80 6.70 -6.45
N LEU A 18 -0.19 5.52 -6.60
CA LEU A 18 1.02 5.16 -5.88
C LEU A 18 2.20 6.06 -6.27
N LYS A 19 2.82 6.68 -5.27
CA LYS A 19 4.06 7.45 -5.44
C LYS A 19 5.17 6.59 -6.04
N GLY A 20 5.75 7.07 -7.15
CA GLY A 20 6.82 6.37 -7.87
C GLY A 20 6.31 5.32 -8.89
N MET A 21 5.01 5.33 -9.22
CA MET A 21 4.47 4.57 -10.34
C MET A 21 4.71 5.30 -11.67
N SER A 22 5.44 4.68 -12.59
CA SER A 22 5.59 5.19 -13.97
C SER A 22 4.45 4.68 -14.85
N GLU A 23 4.16 5.38 -15.95
CA GLU A 23 3.16 4.92 -16.92
C GLU A 23 3.54 3.58 -17.57
N GLU A 24 4.83 3.36 -17.81
CA GLU A 24 5.37 2.11 -18.35
C GLU A 24 5.16 0.95 -17.38
N ALA A 25 5.44 1.16 -16.09
CA ALA A 25 5.20 0.15 -15.06
C ALA A 25 3.71 -0.19 -14.96
N LEU A 26 2.85 0.83 -14.98
CA LEU A 26 1.40 0.64 -14.95
C LEU A 26 0.90 -0.15 -16.17
N LYS A 27 1.33 0.22 -17.38
CA LYS A 27 1.00 -0.51 -18.62
C LYS A 27 1.50 -1.95 -18.54
N SER A 28 2.72 -2.18 -18.05
CA SER A 28 3.26 -3.53 -17.90
C SER A 28 2.43 -4.39 -16.94
N ILE A 29 1.99 -3.83 -15.81
CA ILE A 29 1.12 -4.54 -14.85
C ILE A 29 -0.24 -4.86 -15.49
N LEU A 30 -0.84 -3.92 -16.21
CA LEU A 30 -2.14 -4.11 -16.86
C LEU A 30 -2.07 -5.15 -17.98
N SER A 31 -1.06 -5.08 -18.84
CA SER A 31 -0.82 -6.07 -19.89
C SER A 31 -0.60 -7.46 -19.30
N ALA A 32 0.26 -7.59 -18.28
CA ALA A 32 0.47 -8.86 -17.60
C ALA A 32 -0.83 -9.40 -17.00
N ARG A 33 -1.67 -8.55 -16.39
CA ARG A 33 -2.94 -8.96 -15.79
C ARG A 33 -3.97 -9.43 -16.83
N ALA A 34 -3.88 -8.97 -18.08
CA ALA A 34 -4.76 -9.43 -19.16
C ALA A 34 -4.58 -10.93 -19.44
N ASP A 35 -3.36 -11.46 -19.28
CA ASP A 35 -3.05 -12.89 -19.47
C ASP A 35 -3.59 -13.78 -18.34
N GLY A 36 -4.00 -13.19 -17.21
CA GLY A 36 -4.57 -13.91 -16.08
C GLY A 36 -4.20 -13.29 -14.73
N LYS A 37 -4.89 -13.75 -13.67
CA LYS A 37 -4.63 -13.32 -12.29
C LYS A 37 -3.21 -13.69 -11.86
N PHE A 38 -2.62 -12.86 -11.00
CA PHE A 38 -1.34 -13.18 -10.37
C PHE A 38 -1.53 -14.23 -9.29
N THR A 39 -0.70 -15.28 -9.32
CA THR A 39 -0.81 -16.42 -8.39
C THR A 39 0.20 -16.35 -7.25
N SER A 40 1.32 -15.66 -7.46
CA SER A 40 2.40 -15.53 -6.47
C SER A 40 3.19 -14.24 -6.69
N LEU A 41 3.99 -13.84 -5.70
CA LEU A 41 4.91 -12.72 -5.85
C LEU A 41 5.92 -12.95 -6.99
N ARG A 42 6.41 -14.19 -7.12
CA ARG A 42 7.33 -14.58 -8.19
C ARG A 42 6.69 -14.39 -9.57
N ASP A 43 5.44 -14.84 -9.72
CA ASP A 43 4.66 -14.66 -10.95
C ASP A 43 4.50 -13.17 -11.31
N PHE A 44 4.18 -12.34 -10.32
CA PHE A 44 4.08 -10.90 -10.51
C PHE A 44 5.41 -10.26 -10.95
N VAL A 45 6.51 -10.55 -10.27
CA VAL A 45 7.83 -9.95 -10.58
C VAL A 45 8.35 -10.39 -11.94
N LEU A 46 8.13 -11.65 -12.34
CA LEU A 46 8.61 -12.16 -13.62
C LEU A 46 7.78 -11.69 -14.81
N ARG A 47 6.48 -11.49 -14.64
CA ARG A 47 5.58 -11.02 -15.73
C ARG A 47 5.58 -9.50 -15.89
N THR A 48 6.07 -8.75 -14.91
CA THR A 48 6.00 -7.28 -14.93
C THR A 48 7.38 -6.61 -14.96
N ASN A 49 7.48 -5.53 -15.73
CA ASN A 49 8.66 -4.68 -15.79
C ASN A 49 8.50 -3.48 -14.85
N VAL A 50 8.59 -3.76 -13.54
CA VAL A 50 8.47 -2.75 -12.48
C VAL A 50 9.82 -2.57 -11.78
N SER A 51 10.14 -1.32 -11.41
CA SER A 51 11.36 -0.99 -10.67
C SER A 51 11.34 -1.61 -9.26
N GLN A 52 12.51 -1.90 -8.70
CA GLN A 52 12.59 -2.44 -7.33
C GLN A 52 11.99 -1.49 -6.30
N LEU A 53 12.17 -0.17 -6.45
CA LEU A 53 11.57 0.81 -5.56
C LEU A 53 10.03 0.76 -5.60
N THR A 54 9.45 0.74 -6.81
CA THR A 54 7.99 0.66 -7.00
C THR A 54 7.44 -0.67 -6.46
N LEU A 55 8.17 -1.78 -6.62
CA LEU A 55 7.80 -3.08 -6.03
C LEU A 55 7.74 -3.04 -4.51
N ASN A 56 8.74 -2.44 -3.85
CA ASN A 56 8.74 -2.27 -2.40
C ASN A 56 7.55 -1.42 -1.95
N ASN A 57 7.26 -0.32 -2.65
CA ASN A 57 6.12 0.55 -2.33
C ASN A 57 4.77 -0.17 -2.50
N LEU A 58 4.62 -1.00 -3.53
CA LEU A 58 3.41 -1.81 -3.74
C LEU A 58 3.14 -2.76 -2.57
N VAL A 59 4.20 -3.42 -2.06
CA VAL A 59 4.08 -4.31 -0.89
C VAL A 59 3.81 -3.50 0.38
N ARG A 60 4.53 -2.39 0.61
CA ARG A 60 4.36 -1.52 1.79
C ARG A 60 2.91 -1.02 1.93
N VAL A 61 2.30 -0.56 0.84
CA VAL A 61 0.91 -0.09 0.82
C VAL A 61 -0.11 -1.22 0.97
N GLY A 62 0.29 -2.47 0.71
CA GLY A 62 -0.60 -3.63 0.80
C GLY A 62 -1.34 -3.98 -0.49
N THR A 63 -0.83 -3.53 -1.63
CA THR A 63 -1.43 -3.88 -2.93
C THR A 63 -1.35 -5.40 -3.20
N LEU A 64 -0.35 -6.07 -2.61
CA LEU A 64 -0.04 -7.48 -2.81
C LEU A 64 -0.43 -8.35 -1.60
N ASP A 65 -1.23 -7.83 -0.67
CA ASP A 65 -1.63 -8.55 0.56
C ASP A 65 -2.37 -9.87 0.26
N SER A 66 -3.02 -10.00 -0.90
CA SER A 66 -3.63 -11.25 -1.35
C SER A 66 -2.64 -12.38 -1.65
N LEU A 67 -1.35 -12.07 -1.81
CA LEU A 67 -0.30 -13.02 -2.20
C LEU A 67 0.56 -13.48 -1.02
N GLY A 68 0.42 -12.87 0.17
CA GLY A 68 1.21 -13.23 1.36
C GLY A 68 1.33 -12.08 2.36
N SER A 69 2.08 -12.34 3.44
CA SER A 69 2.35 -11.32 4.47
C SER A 69 3.37 -10.29 3.97
N ARG A 70 3.17 -9.01 4.29
CA ARG A 70 4.05 -7.92 3.78
C ARG A 70 5.52 -8.14 4.14
N ASN A 71 5.80 -8.59 5.36
CA ASN A 71 7.16 -8.87 5.83
C ASN A 71 7.85 -9.95 4.98
N GLU A 72 7.13 -11.05 4.71
CA GLU A 72 7.64 -12.14 3.88
C GLU A 72 7.87 -11.67 2.44
N LEU A 73 6.91 -10.93 1.88
CA LEU A 73 7.01 -10.41 0.51
C LEU A 73 8.22 -9.47 0.36
N LEU A 74 8.45 -8.57 1.31
CA LEU A 74 9.60 -7.64 1.30
C LEU A 74 10.94 -8.38 1.40
N LEU A 75 11.02 -9.45 2.20
CA LEU A 75 12.22 -10.30 2.29
C LEU A 75 12.50 -11.07 1.00
N GLN A 76 11.46 -11.43 0.25
CA GLN A 76 11.58 -12.18 -1.01
C GLN A 76 11.93 -11.30 -2.21
N LEU A 77 11.49 -10.03 -2.23
CA LEU A 77 11.63 -9.12 -3.37
C LEU A 77 13.06 -9.01 -3.95
N PRO A 78 14.13 -8.79 -3.16
CA PRO A 78 15.48 -8.62 -3.70
C PRO A 78 15.92 -9.84 -4.51
N LYS A 79 15.70 -11.04 -3.95
CA LYS A 79 16.04 -12.31 -4.60
C LYS A 79 15.29 -12.48 -5.92
N LEU A 80 14.00 -12.11 -5.96
CA LEU A 80 13.19 -12.22 -7.17
C LEU A 80 13.60 -11.21 -8.25
N VAL A 81 13.97 -9.99 -7.87
CA VAL A 81 14.48 -8.98 -8.80
C VAL A 81 15.80 -9.44 -9.43
N ASP A 82 16.70 -10.02 -8.64
CA ASP A 82 17.96 -10.57 -9.14
C ASP A 82 17.74 -11.76 -10.08
N LEU A 83 16.78 -12.63 -9.76
CA LEU A 83 16.38 -13.72 -10.65
C LEU A 83 15.86 -13.19 -11.98
N ARG A 84 15.00 -12.16 -11.98
CA ARG A 84 14.52 -11.52 -13.21
C ARG A 84 15.68 -10.97 -14.04
N LYS A 85 16.62 -10.24 -13.42
CA LYS A 85 17.81 -9.71 -14.10
C LYS A 85 18.63 -10.82 -14.76
N LYS A 86 18.86 -11.94 -14.06
CA LYS A 86 19.60 -13.10 -14.59
C LYS A 86 18.92 -13.76 -15.79
N ILE A 87 17.58 -13.85 -15.77
CA ILE A 87 16.80 -14.42 -16.89
C ILE A 87 16.89 -13.50 -18.11
N VAL A 88 16.80 -12.19 -17.90
CA VAL A 88 16.83 -11.20 -18.99
C VAL A 88 18.24 -11.02 -19.58
N SER A 89 19.29 -11.04 -18.75
CA SER A 89 20.66 -10.78 -19.25
C SER A 89 21.31 -11.97 -19.97
N GLY A 90 20.84 -13.21 -19.76
CA GLY A 90 21.38 -14.44 -20.38
C GLY A 90 22.85 -14.75 -20.05
N THR A 91 23.56 -13.82 -19.43
CA THR A 91 24.97 -13.85 -19.05
C THR A 91 25.08 -13.57 -17.56
N ARG A 92 25.84 -14.41 -16.84
CA ARG A 92 26.17 -14.15 -15.44
C ARG A 92 27.02 -12.88 -15.38
N PRO A 93 26.63 -11.83 -14.65
CA PRO A 93 27.55 -10.74 -14.38
C PRO A 93 28.75 -11.31 -13.61
N LEU A 94 29.95 -11.15 -14.18
CA LEU A 94 31.21 -11.75 -13.71
C LEU A 94 31.71 -11.11 -12.39
N PHE A 95 31.13 -9.98 -12.00
CA PHE A 95 31.42 -9.26 -10.77
C PHE A 95 30.12 -8.67 -10.22
N GLU A 96 29.43 -9.41 -9.35
CA GLU A 96 28.35 -8.81 -8.56
C GLU A 96 28.26 -9.49 -7.19
N ASP A 97 29.40 -9.50 -6.49
CA ASP A 97 29.48 -9.70 -5.03
C ASP A 97 29.35 -8.34 -4.33
N THR A 98 28.24 -7.65 -4.57
CA THR A 98 27.75 -6.66 -3.60
C THR A 98 26.53 -7.27 -2.97
N LYS A 99 26.74 -7.86 -1.78
CA LYS A 99 25.64 -8.12 -0.86
C LYS A 99 24.96 -6.76 -0.61
N SER A 100 23.90 -6.47 -1.35
CA SER A 100 22.95 -5.46 -0.93
C SER A 100 22.28 -6.06 0.31
N GLU A 101 22.91 -5.89 1.46
CA GLU A 101 22.23 -6.04 2.74
C GLU A 101 21.05 -5.08 2.67
N VAL A 102 19.89 -5.65 2.39
CA VAL A 102 18.64 -4.92 2.54
C VAL A 102 18.49 -4.78 4.05
N ASN A 103 19.07 -3.71 4.59
CA ASN A 103 18.65 -3.19 5.88
C ASN A 103 17.19 -2.81 5.67
N LEU A 104 16.27 -3.72 5.96
CA LEU A 104 14.88 -3.36 6.16
C LEU A 104 14.90 -2.52 7.44
N PRO A 105 14.60 -1.20 7.40
CA PRO A 105 14.41 -0.45 8.63
C PRO A 105 13.42 -1.20 9.53
N GLU A 106 13.68 -1.25 10.84
CA GLU A 106 12.83 -1.96 11.82
C GLU A 106 11.35 -1.53 11.75
N GLU A 107 11.10 -0.31 11.27
CA GLU A 107 9.76 0.21 10.95
C GLU A 107 8.96 -0.68 9.97
N ILE A 108 9.64 -1.44 9.11
CA ILE A 108 9.01 -2.35 8.15
C ILE A 108 8.48 -3.61 8.84
N LEU A 109 9.08 -4.06 9.94
CA LEU A 109 8.64 -5.26 10.66
C LEU A 109 7.37 -5.02 11.47
N ASN A 110 7.03 -3.75 11.74
CA ASN A 110 5.83 -3.37 12.46
C ASN A 110 4.63 -3.29 11.51
N ASP A 111 3.85 -4.38 11.43
CA ASP A 111 2.60 -4.44 10.67
C ASP A 111 1.38 -3.90 11.47
N GLY A 112 1.63 -3.10 12.51
CA GLY A 112 0.60 -2.49 13.33
C GLY A 112 -0.25 -1.47 12.57
N ARG A 113 -1.51 -1.31 13.00
CA ARG A 113 -2.49 -0.41 12.36
C ARG A 113 -1.96 1.02 12.13
N LYS A 114 -1.17 1.55 13.08
CA LYS A 114 -0.53 2.88 12.97
C LYS A 114 0.52 2.94 11.86
N ALA A 115 1.38 1.92 11.76
CA ALA A 115 2.42 1.85 10.75
C ALA A 115 1.82 1.76 9.35
N ARG A 116 0.77 0.94 9.17
CA ARG A 116 0.02 0.85 7.90
C ARG A 116 -0.53 2.21 7.46
N MET A 117 -1.22 2.92 8.36
CA MET A 117 -1.75 4.25 8.08
C MET A 117 -0.64 5.23 7.66
N LEU A 118 0.50 5.25 8.37
CA LEU A 118 1.60 6.15 8.02
C LEU A 118 2.16 5.89 6.61
N VAL A 119 2.27 4.61 6.24
CA VAL A 119 2.72 4.19 4.90
C VAL A 119 1.71 4.57 3.82
N GLU A 120 0.41 4.35 4.07
CA GLU A 120 -0.67 4.76 3.14
C GLU A 120 -0.64 6.28 2.93
N ARG A 121 -0.46 7.04 4.01
CA ARG A 121 -0.37 8.49 3.96
C ARG A 121 0.87 8.96 3.19
N GLU A 122 2.00 8.29 3.34
CA GLU A 122 3.24 8.61 2.64
C GLU A 122 3.16 8.32 1.13
N LEU A 123 2.57 7.18 0.76
CA LEU A 123 2.66 6.63 -0.60
C LEU A 123 1.40 6.84 -1.44
N LEU A 124 0.23 6.99 -0.83
CA LEU A 124 -1.06 7.25 -1.49
C LEU A 124 -1.65 8.61 -1.15
N SER A 125 -1.12 9.30 -0.13
CA SER A 125 -1.73 10.51 0.46
C SER A 125 -3.15 10.26 0.99
N LEU A 126 -3.42 9.02 1.45
CA LEU A 126 -4.71 8.58 1.97
C LEU A 126 -4.52 7.83 3.29
N ASP A 127 -5.52 7.90 4.15
CA ASP A 127 -5.58 7.17 5.42
C ASP A 127 -6.65 6.07 5.29
N LEU A 128 -6.28 4.84 4.86
CA LEU A 128 -7.23 3.77 4.55
C LEU A 128 -7.49 2.85 5.76
N SER A 129 -6.42 2.45 6.46
CA SER A 129 -6.46 1.50 7.57
C SER A 129 -6.98 2.12 8.88
N ALA A 130 -6.72 3.41 9.10
CA ALA A 130 -7.11 4.14 10.30
C ALA A 130 -7.04 5.64 10.04
N HIS A 131 -7.84 6.41 10.77
CA HIS A 131 -7.66 7.86 10.79
C HIS A 131 -6.59 8.25 11.82
N PRO A 132 -5.76 9.29 11.61
CA PRO A 132 -4.74 9.71 12.58
C PRO A 132 -5.28 9.97 14.00
N LEU A 133 -6.52 10.50 14.08
CA LEU A 133 -7.22 10.71 15.36
C LEU A 133 -7.58 9.43 16.10
N ASP A 134 -7.56 8.25 15.46
CA ASP A 134 -7.81 6.99 16.17
C ASP A 134 -6.71 6.68 17.19
N PHE A 135 -5.51 7.24 17.01
CA PHE A 135 -4.37 7.06 17.92
C PHE A 135 -4.20 8.20 18.91
N TYR A 136 -5.08 9.20 18.89
CA TYR A 136 -5.04 10.29 19.83
C TYR A 136 -5.67 9.86 21.17
N PRO A 137 -4.98 10.04 22.31
CA PRO A 137 -5.54 9.76 23.63
C PRO A 137 -6.57 10.84 23.99
N PHE A 138 -7.86 10.48 23.99
CA PHE A 138 -8.97 11.38 24.33
C PHE A 138 -9.24 11.38 25.84
N ASP A 139 -8.25 11.78 26.62
CA ASP A 139 -8.29 11.68 28.09
C ASP A 139 -8.79 13.00 28.72
N ASN A 140 -8.83 14.07 27.91
CA ASN A 140 -8.93 15.46 28.37
C ASN A 140 -10.30 16.10 28.10
N GLY A 141 -11.39 15.38 28.34
CA GLY A 141 -12.75 15.95 28.23
C GLY A 141 -13.24 16.19 26.79
N VAL A 142 -12.65 15.51 25.80
CA VAL A 142 -13.09 15.56 24.40
C VAL A 142 -13.91 14.31 24.08
N THR A 143 -15.14 14.48 23.61
CA THR A 143 -16.02 13.38 23.17
C THR A 143 -16.06 13.34 21.64
N LYS A 144 -15.89 12.16 21.03
CA LYS A 144 -16.01 12.02 19.57
C LYS A 144 -17.45 12.28 19.16
N MET A 145 -17.66 12.87 17.98
CA MET A 145 -19.01 13.18 17.48
C MET A 145 -19.93 11.95 17.44
N LYS A 146 -19.40 10.77 17.10
CA LYS A 146 -20.14 9.50 17.09
C LYS A 146 -20.54 8.99 18.48
N ASP A 147 -19.85 9.43 19.52
CA ASP A 147 -20.03 9.01 20.91
C ASP A 147 -20.82 10.08 21.70
N LEU A 148 -21.24 11.19 21.04
CA LEU A 148 -22.13 12.17 21.63
C LEU A 148 -23.50 11.52 21.86
N PRO A 149 -24.10 11.69 23.04
CA PRO A 149 -25.47 11.25 23.26
C PRO A 149 -26.39 11.92 22.24
N SER A 150 -27.32 11.15 21.67
CA SER A 150 -28.29 11.54 20.62
C SER A 150 -29.27 12.66 21.02
N ARG A 151 -29.05 13.29 22.18
CA ARG A 151 -29.91 14.27 22.86
C ARG A 151 -30.14 15.56 22.07
N TRP A 152 -29.42 15.75 20.96
CA TRP A 152 -29.66 16.84 20.01
C TRP A 152 -30.95 16.69 19.19
N GLN A 153 -31.59 15.52 19.18
CA GLN A 153 -32.89 15.35 18.52
C GLN A 153 -34.10 15.75 19.38
N GLU A 154 -33.94 15.93 20.69
CA GLU A 154 -35.05 16.29 21.60
C GLU A 154 -35.07 17.79 21.98
N CYS A 155 -34.00 18.54 21.73
CA CYS A 155 -33.96 19.96 22.04
C CYS A 155 -34.49 20.83 20.90
N GLY A 156 -35.82 20.89 20.77
CA GLY A 156 -36.54 21.90 19.96
C GLY A 156 -36.42 23.35 20.48
N LEU A 157 -35.42 23.67 21.33
CA LEU A 157 -35.30 24.96 22.03
C LEU A 157 -33.95 25.67 21.84
N CYS A 158 -33.01 25.12 21.07
CA CYS A 158 -31.71 25.79 20.84
C CYS A 158 -31.72 26.88 19.75
N TRP A 159 -32.85 27.13 19.08
CA TRP A 159 -33.00 28.25 18.13
C TRP A 159 -33.44 29.58 18.78
N ALA A 160 -33.48 29.68 20.11
CA ALA A 160 -33.99 30.88 20.79
C ALA A 160 -32.93 31.96 21.11
N TYR A 161 -31.67 31.82 20.67
CA TYR A 161 -30.62 32.81 20.91
C TYR A 161 -29.69 33.01 19.71
N LEU A 162 -30.27 33.25 18.54
CA LEU A 162 -29.73 34.04 17.42
C LEU A 162 -30.87 34.89 16.86
#